data_AF-A0A699VVK1-F1
#
_entry.id   AF-A0A699VVK1-F1
#
_cell.length_a   1.000
_cell.length_b   1.000
_cell.length_c   1.000
_cell.angle_alpha   90.00
_cell.angle_beta   90.00
_cell.angle_gamma   90.00
#
_symmetry.space_group_name_H-M   'P 1'
#
loop_
_entity.id
_entity.type
_entity.pdbx_description
1 polymer ?
#
loop_
_entity_poly.entity_id
_entity_poly.type
_entity_poly.pdbx_seq_one_letter_code
_entity_poly.pdbx_strand_id
1 'polypeptide(L)'
;VIAYASRQLNPYEVNYPTHDLELAAVVFALKICRHYLYGESCEVFTDHKSLKYIFTQRELNMRQRRWLELFKDYDTNIQYHPGKANVVVDALSRKSGMIAGIKVEEEIIRDLERLDIELYVRG
;
A
#
# COMPACT_ATOMS: atom_id res chain seq x y z
N VAL A 1 10.31 10.14 -6.10
CA VAL A 1 9.33 9.05 -5.98
C VAL A 1 9.37 8.24 -7.26
N ILE A 2 9.43 6.90 -7.20
CA ILE A 2 9.51 6.04 -8.40
C ILE A 2 8.11 5.68 -8.93
N ALA A 3 7.15 5.44 -8.04
CA ALA A 3 5.76 5.16 -8.41
C ALA A 3 4.80 5.44 -7.24
N TYR A 4 3.53 5.62 -7.57
CA TYR A 4 2.41 5.60 -6.62
C TYR A 4 1.47 4.45 -6.98
N ALA A 5 0.92 3.77 -5.99
CA ALA A 5 -0.03 2.68 -6.21
C ALA A 5 -1.13 2.70 -5.15
N SER A 6 -2.35 2.42 -5.57
CA SER A 6 -3.48 2.15 -4.69
C SER A 6 -4.39 1.11 -5.34
N ARG A 7 -5.24 0.49 -4.53
CA ARG A 7 -6.31 -0.41 -5.01
C ARG A 7 -7.52 -0.31 -4.10
N GLN A 8 -8.68 -0.65 -4.64
CA GLN A 8 -9.87 -0.84 -3.83
C GLN A 8 -9.76 -2.12 -3.00
N LEU A 9 -10.41 -2.13 -1.84
CA LEU A 9 -10.55 -3.31 -1.01
C LEU A 9 -11.50 -4.29 -1.71
N ASN A 10 -11.15 -5.58 -1.68
CA ASN A 10 -12.06 -6.62 -2.12
C ASN A 10 -13.25 -6.72 -1.16
N PRO A 11 -14.43 -7.21 -1.60
CA PRO A 11 -15.62 -7.29 -0.76
C PRO A 11 -15.41 -8.00 0.59
N TYR A 12 -14.54 -9.00 0.63
CA TYR A 12 -14.20 -9.73 1.86
C TYR A 12 -13.16 -8.99 2.74
N GLU A 13 -12.31 -8.14 2.16
CA GLU A 13 -11.33 -7.33 2.89
C GLU A 13 -12.00 -6.16 3.62
N VAL A 14 -13.15 -5.68 3.14
CA VAL A 14 -13.94 -4.63 3.81
C VAL A 14 -14.27 -5.01 5.26
N ASN A 15 -14.38 -6.29 5.57
CA ASN A 15 -14.67 -6.80 6.91
C ASN A 15 -13.42 -7.02 7.78
N TYR A 16 -12.23 -6.68 7.28
CA TYR A 16 -11.00 -6.86 8.05
C TYR A 16 -10.88 -5.77 9.12
N PRO A 17 -10.32 -6.09 10.30
CA PRO A 17 -9.97 -5.07 11.27
C PRO A 17 -8.93 -4.12 10.67
N THR A 18 -8.91 -2.85 11.08
CA THR A 18 -8.01 -1.82 10.56
C THR A 18 -6.56 -2.29 10.52
N HIS A 19 -6.07 -2.94 11.57
CA HIS A 19 -4.72 -3.49 11.61
C HIS A 19 -4.40 -4.43 10.43
N ASP A 20 -5.34 -5.29 10.04
CA ASP A 20 -5.17 -6.20 8.91
C ASP A 20 -5.32 -5.48 7.57
N LEU A 21 -6.08 -4.38 7.50
CA LEU A 21 -6.15 -3.53 6.30
C LEU A 21 -4.83 -2.82 6.05
N GLU A 22 -4.25 -2.25 7.10
CA GLU A 22 -2.94 -1.59 7.03
C GLU A 22 -1.85 -2.60 6.61
N LEU A 23 -1.86 -3.80 7.18
CA LEU A 23 -0.93 -4.86 6.77
C LEU A 23 -1.19 -5.31 5.32
N ALA A 24 -2.44 -5.40 4.88
CA ALA A 24 -2.79 -5.73 3.50
C ALA A 24 -2.25 -4.69 2.51
N ALA A 25 -2.22 -3.41 2.89
CA ALA A 25 -1.64 -2.35 2.08
C ALA A 25 -0.12 -2.55 1.89
N VAL A 26 0.60 -2.90 2.95
CA VAL A 26 2.04 -3.22 2.85
C VAL A 26 2.26 -4.46 1.98
N VAL A 27 1.48 -5.52 2.18
CA VAL A 27 1.55 -6.75 1.36
C VAL A 27 1.30 -6.45 -0.12
N PHE A 28 0.34 -5.57 -0.42
CA PHE A 28 0.07 -5.12 -1.78
C PHE A 28 1.26 -4.38 -2.39
N ALA A 29 1.85 -3.44 -1.64
CA ALA A 29 3.02 -2.68 -2.07
C ALA A 29 4.23 -3.60 -2.36
N LEU A 30 4.51 -4.58 -1.49
CA LEU A 30 5.59 -5.54 -1.72
C LEU A 30 5.39 -6.37 -3.00
N LYS A 31 4.15 -6.77 -3.28
CA LYS A 31 3.82 -7.55 -4.49
C LYS A 31 3.98 -6.73 -5.77
N ILE A 32 3.50 -5.49 -5.79
CA ILE A 32 3.54 -4.65 -7.01
C ILE A 32 4.94 -4.12 -7.27
N CYS A 33 5.74 -3.88 -6.22
CA CYS A 33 7.11 -3.39 -6.32
C CYS A 33 8.14 -4.53 -6.27
N ARG A 34 7.73 -5.80 -6.46
CA ARG A 34 8.64 -6.96 -6.33
C ARG A 34 9.91 -6.79 -7.15
N HIS A 35 9.81 -6.33 -8.40
CA HIS A 35 10.95 -6.13 -9.29
C HIS A 35 11.91 -5.02 -8.83
N TYR A 36 11.49 -4.12 -7.95
CA TYR A 36 12.34 -3.10 -7.34
C TYR A 36 12.91 -3.51 -5.98
N LEU A 37 12.18 -4.33 -5.22
CA LEU A 37 12.50 -4.62 -3.81
C LEU A 37 13.21 -5.96 -3.61
N TYR A 38 13.22 -6.85 -4.60
CA TYR A 38 13.81 -8.18 -4.44
C TYR A 38 15.34 -8.09 -4.38
N GLY A 39 15.92 -8.58 -3.28
CA GLY A 39 17.38 -8.52 -3.03
C GLY A 39 17.88 -7.21 -2.43
N GLU A 40 17.01 -6.21 -2.25
CA GLU A 40 17.34 -4.91 -1.67
C GLU A 40 16.72 -4.75 -0.28
N SER A 41 17.41 -4.03 0.61
CA SER A 41 16.86 -3.65 1.91
C SER A 41 15.86 -2.51 1.73
N CYS A 42 14.66 -2.63 2.30
CA CYS A 42 13.64 -1.60 2.18
C CYS A 42 13.04 -1.19 3.53
N GLU A 43 12.82 0.11 3.70
CA GLU A 43 12.14 0.68 4.85
C GLU A 43 10.67 0.98 4.50
N VAL A 44 9.75 0.42 5.29
CA VAL A 44 8.32 0.63 5.14
C VAL A 44 7.86 1.61 6.22
N PHE A 45 7.36 2.77 5.81
CA PHE A 45 6.80 3.75 6.73
C PHE A 45 5.27 3.61 6.79
N THR A 46 4.73 3.51 8.00
CA THR A 46 3.27 3.41 8.24
C THR A 46 2.87 4.27 9.43
N ASP A 47 1.67 4.86 9.39
CA ASP A 47 1.07 5.57 10.51
C ASP A 47 0.30 4.65 11.47
N HIS A 48 0.37 3.32 11.25
CA HIS A 48 -0.19 2.33 12.14
C HIS A 48 0.87 1.75 13.08
N LYS A 49 0.96 2.32 14.29
CA LYS A 49 2.03 2.04 15.27
C LYS A 49 2.21 0.55 15.63
N SER A 50 1.13 -0.24 15.66
CA SER A 50 1.19 -1.67 15.98
C SER A 50 1.90 -2.51 14.91
N LEU A 51 1.88 -2.10 13.63
CA LEU A 51 2.56 -2.83 12.56
C LEU A 51 4.07 -2.91 12.74
N LYS A 52 4.66 -1.96 13.46
CA LYS A 52 6.08 -2.02 13.86
C LYS A 52 6.44 -3.34 14.54
N TYR A 53 5.49 -3.94 15.26
CA TYR A 53 5.72 -5.14 16.06
C TYR A 53 5.27 -6.43 15.39
N ILE A 54 4.83 -6.39 14.12
CA ILE A 54 4.23 -7.55 13.43
C ILE A 54 5.15 -8.78 13.41
N PHE A 55 6.47 -8.58 13.26
CA PHE A 55 7.45 -9.66 13.26
C PHE A 55 7.70 -10.27 14.64
N THR A 56 7.41 -9.54 15.71
CA THR A 56 7.66 -9.94 17.11
C THR A 56 6.39 -10.35 17.84
N GLN A 57 5.23 -10.14 17.23
CA GLN A 57 3.93 -10.40 17.84
C GLN A 57 3.74 -11.91 18.04
N ARG A 58 3.42 -12.31 19.27
CA ARG A 58 3.27 -13.73 19.65
C ARG A 58 2.04 -14.37 19.03
N GLU A 59 0.92 -13.65 19.06
CA GLU A 59 -0.37 -14.16 18.60
C GLU A 59 -0.72 -13.53 17.26
N LEU A 60 -0.56 -14.31 16.21
CA LEU A 60 -0.92 -13.95 14.85
C LEU A 60 -2.04 -14.85 14.36
N ASN A 61 -3.00 -14.24 13.66
CA ASN A 61 -4.05 -15.00 12.98
C ASN A 61 -3.48 -15.70 11.72
N MET A 62 -4.22 -16.67 11.17
CA MET A 62 -3.76 -17.45 10.01
C MET A 62 -3.47 -16.59 8.77
N ARG A 63 -4.17 -15.47 8.60
CA ARG A 63 -3.96 -14.53 7.48
C ARG A 63 -2.64 -13.78 7.65
N GLN A 64 -2.38 -13.22 8.83
CA GLN A 64 -1.14 -12.53 9.17
C GLN A 64 0.08 -13.46 9.03
N ARG A 65 -0.04 -14.73 9.46
CA ARG A 65 1.04 -15.72 9.29
C ARG A 65 1.39 -15.94 7.81
N ARG A 66 0.38 -16.16 6.95
CA ARG A 66 0.58 -16.30 5.50
C ARG A 66 1.21 -15.06 4.88
N TRP A 67 0.84 -13.88 5.35
CA TRP A 67 1.48 -12.65 4.90
C TRP A 67 2.92 -12.57 5.38
N LEU A 68 3.23 -12.90 6.64
CA LEU A 68 4.61 -12.93 7.12
C LEU A 68 5.50 -13.93 6.38
N GLU A 69 4.95 -15.03 5.86
CA GLU A 69 5.71 -15.92 4.96
C GLU A 69 6.17 -15.18 3.70
N LEU A 70 5.33 -14.31 3.11
CA LEU A 70 5.73 -13.43 2.00
C LEU A 70 6.80 -12.42 2.44
N PHE A 71 6.69 -11.84 3.63
CA PHE A 71 7.69 -10.87 4.10
C PHE A 71 9.09 -11.48 4.24
N LYS A 72 9.22 -12.79 4.50
CA LYS A 72 10.52 -13.46 4.59
C LYS A 72 11.32 -13.40 3.29
N ASP A 73 10.65 -13.19 2.16
CA ASP A 73 11.31 -13.04 0.86
C ASP A 73 11.93 -11.64 0.67
N TYR A 74 11.69 -10.69 1.58
CA TYR A 74 12.15 -9.31 1.50
C TYR A 74 12.89 -8.89 2.77
N ASP A 75 14.00 -8.16 2.61
CA ASP A 75 14.66 -7.50 3.73
C ASP A 75 13.90 -6.21 4.09
N THR A 76 12.88 -6.34 4.93
CA THR A 76 11.91 -5.28 5.24
C THR A 76 12.01 -4.83 6.69
N ASN A 77 12.13 -3.52 6.89
CA ASN A 77 12.03 -2.89 8.22
C ASN A 77 10.81 -1.96 8.30
N ILE A 78 9.88 -2.23 9.21
CA ILE A 78 8.65 -1.44 9.37
C ILE A 78 8.86 -0.36 10.45
N GLN A 79 8.77 0.89 10.03
CA GLN A 79 8.93 2.08 10.85
C GLN A 79 7.58 2.79 11.02
N TYR A 80 7.30 3.22 12.25
CA TYR A 80 6.15 4.09 12.50
C TYR A 80 6.48 5.53 12.10
N HIS A 81 5.59 6.16 11.33
CA HIS A 81 5.68 7.55 10.95
C HIS A 81 4.34 8.26 11.20
N PRO A 82 4.29 9.42 11.88
CA PRO A 82 3.03 10.08 12.18
C PRO A 82 2.21 10.44 10.93
N GLY A 83 0.89 10.19 10.96
CA GLY A 83 -0.01 10.39 9.81
C GLY A 83 0.01 11.80 9.19
N LYS A 84 0.40 12.84 9.93
CA LYS A 84 0.62 14.20 9.39
C LYS A 84 1.65 14.27 8.28
N ALA A 85 2.54 13.29 8.18
CA ALA A 85 3.52 13.18 7.11
C ALA A 85 3.18 12.06 6.10
N ASN A 86 2.07 11.33 6.31
CA ASN A 86 1.55 10.32 5.39
C ASN A 86 0.53 10.91 4.38
N VAL A 87 0.52 12.22 4.18
CA VAL A 87 -0.53 12.97 3.46
C VAL A 87 -0.77 12.45 2.05
N VAL A 88 0.29 12.08 1.33
CA VAL A 88 0.19 11.58 -0.05
C VAL A 88 -0.52 10.22 -0.09
N VAL A 89 -0.16 9.32 0.83
CA VAL A 89 -0.78 7.99 0.95
C VAL A 89 -2.24 8.12 1.40
N ASP A 90 -2.51 9.00 2.36
CA ASP A 90 -3.87 9.30 2.82
C ASP A 90 -4.76 9.83 1.69
N ALA A 91 -4.24 10.73 0.85
CA ALA A 91 -4.98 11.22 -0.31
C ALA A 91 -5.28 10.09 -1.32
N LEU A 92 -4.33 9.18 -1.53
CA LEU A 92 -4.47 8.02 -2.41
C LEU A 92 -5.44 6.96 -1.86
N SER A 93 -5.49 6.76 -0.55
CA SER A 93 -6.30 5.71 0.10
C SER A 93 -7.76 6.12 0.35
N ARG A 94 -8.01 7.42 0.57
CA ARG A 94 -9.34 7.94 0.98
C ARG A 94 -10.33 8.21 -0.15
N LYS A 95 -9.96 7.99 -1.42
CA LYS A 95 -10.87 8.27 -2.54
C LYS A 95 -12.00 7.23 -2.61
N SER A 96 -13.15 7.56 -2.03
CA SER A 96 -14.40 6.79 -2.16
C SER A 96 -15.06 7.07 -3.51
N GLY A 97 -14.77 6.23 -4.51
CA GLY A 97 -15.42 6.36 -5.80
C GLY A 97 -14.76 5.52 -6.87
N MET A 98 -15.60 4.88 -7.68
CA MET A 98 -15.26 4.08 -8.86
C MET A 98 -13.95 4.53 -9.54
N ILE A 99 -12.96 3.64 -9.63
CA ILE A 99 -11.90 3.80 -10.66
C ILE A 99 -12.54 3.72 -12.07
N ALA A 100 -13.70 3.07 -12.20
CA ALA A 100 -14.55 3.10 -13.40
C ALA A 100 -15.17 4.49 -13.71
N GLY A 101 -14.94 5.50 -12.86
CA GLY A 101 -15.54 6.82 -12.98
C GLY A 101 -14.56 7.94 -12.65
N ILE A 102 -13.26 7.79 -12.93
CA ILE A 102 -12.48 9.01 -13.18
C ILE A 102 -13.02 9.57 -14.50
N LYS A 103 -14.00 10.47 -14.44
CA LYS A 103 -14.04 11.56 -15.41
C LYS A 103 -12.77 12.33 -15.14
N VAL A 104 -11.66 11.87 -15.72
CA VAL A 104 -10.42 12.62 -15.69
C VAL A 104 -10.75 13.81 -16.57
N GLU A 105 -10.94 14.98 -15.97
CA GLU A 105 -11.02 16.20 -16.77
C GLU A 105 -9.79 16.25 -17.66
N GLU A 106 -9.94 16.63 -18.93
CA GLU A 106 -8.83 16.66 -19.88
C GLU A 106 -7.63 17.47 -19.37
N GLU A 107 -7.89 18.43 -18.47
CA GLU A 107 -6.87 19.22 -17.80
C GLU A 107 -5.99 18.37 -16.87
N ILE A 108 -6.57 17.42 -16.14
CA ILE A 108 -5.82 16.48 -15.29
C ILE A 108 -5.03 15.49 -16.15
N ILE A 109 -5.57 15.00 -17.27
CA ILE A 109 -4.80 14.15 -18.20
C ILE A 109 -3.60 14.93 -18.75
N ARG A 110 -3.83 16.16 -19.22
CA ARG A 110 -2.77 17.04 -19.73
C ARG A 110 -1.70 17.36 -18.69
N ASP A 111 -2.10 17.55 -17.44
CA ASP A 111 -1.16 17.78 -16.34
C ASP A 111 -0.37 16.53 -16.01
N LEU A 112 -0.98 15.33 -16.02
CA LEU A 112 -0.27 14.07 -15.86
C LEU A 112 0.73 13.81 -16.99
N GLU A 113 0.34 14.08 -18.24
CA GLU A 113 1.24 14.01 -19.41
C GLU A 113 2.39 15.03 -19.31
N ARG A 114 2.12 16.27 -18.88
CA ARG A 114 3.16 17.29 -18.64
C ARG A 114 4.13 16.90 -17.53
N LEU A 115 3.66 16.14 -16.56
CA LEU A 115 4.45 15.65 -15.43
C LEU A 115 5.11 14.30 -15.70
N ASP A 116 4.95 13.74 -16.91
CA ASP A 116 5.49 12.43 -17.32
C ASP A 116 5.00 11.28 -16.40
N ILE A 117 3.74 11.36 -15.96
CA ILE A 117 3.11 10.38 -15.06
C ILE A 117 2.24 9.42 -15.89
N GLU A 118 2.66 8.16 -16.00
CA GLU A 118 1.89 7.11 -16.66
C GLU A 118 0.78 6.52 -15.77
N LEU A 119 -0.43 6.41 -16.31
CA LEU A 119 -1.58 5.74 -15.67
C LEU A 119 -1.76 4.33 -16.23
N TYR A 120 -1.70 3.33 -15.36
CA TYR A 120 -1.93 1.94 -15.74
C TYR A 120 -3.10 1.33 -14.95
N VAL A 121 -4.19 0.98 -15.65
CA VAL A 121 -5.40 0.39 -15.06
C VAL A 121 -5.42 -1.11 -15.34
N ARG A 122 -5.28 -1.95 -14.30
CA ARG A 122 -5.54 -3.40 -14.39
C ARG A 122 -6.95 -3.71 -13.88
N GLY A 123 -7.76 -4.32 -14.73
CA GLY A 123 -9.07 -4.90 -14.39
C GLY A 123 -8.97 -6.27 -13.76
#